data_AF-A0A9W6KU32-F1
#
_entry.id   AF-A0A9W6KU32-F1
#
_cell.length_a   1.000
_cell.length_b   1.000
_cell.length_c   1.000
_cell.angle_alpha   90.00
_cell.angle_beta   90.00
_cell.angle_gamma   90.00
#
_symmetry.space_group_name_H-M   'P 1'
#
loop_
_entity.id
_entity.type
_entity.pdbx_description
1 polymer ?
#
loop_
_entity_poly.entity_id
_entity_poly.type
_entity_poly.pdbx_seq_one_letter_code
_entity_poly.pdbx_strand_id
1 'polypeptide(L)' 'MEPMIGVRAACRATGRAQASHDRRHRQTPVPVWPVRVRRVQPRALSEAERATVRALLSSPGFVDKAPATIYHELLDEGV' A
#
# COMPACT_ATOMS: atom_id res chain seq x y z
N MET A 1 8.29 -14.25 48.51
CA MET A 1 9.09 -13.55 47.48
C MET A 1 9.04 -14.42 46.24
N GLU A 2 8.38 -14.00 45.17
CA GLU A 2 8.33 -14.80 43.94
C GLU A 2 9.67 -14.71 43.18
N PRO A 3 10.13 -15.81 42.58
CA PRO A 3 11.38 -15.80 41.82
C PRO A 3 11.22 -14.95 40.55
N MET A 4 12.14 -14.01 40.36
CA MET A 4 12.23 -13.25 39.10
C MET A 4 12.67 -14.20 37.97
N ILE A 5 11.75 -14.47 37.04
CA ILE A 5 12.02 -15.30 35.86
C ILE A 5 12.45 -14.46 34.66
N GLY A 6 13.29 -15.03 33.79
CA GLY A 6 13.70 -14.37 32.54
C GLY A 6 12.57 -14.25 31.50
N VAL A 7 12.72 -13.33 30.55
CA VAL A 7 11.73 -13.00 29.50
C VAL A 7 11.18 -14.22 28.78
N ARG A 8 12.05 -15.20 28.42
CA ARG A 8 11.61 -16.42 27.73
C ARG A 8 10.68 -17.27 28.58
N ALA A 9 10.99 -17.41 29.87
CA ALA A 9 10.16 -18.16 30.81
C ALA A 9 8.83 -17.44 31.05
N ALA A 10 8.85 -16.11 31.21
CA ALA A 10 7.64 -15.29 31.34
C ALA A 10 6.74 -15.39 30.09
N CYS A 11 7.32 -15.33 28.90
CA CYS A 11 6.57 -15.49 27.64
C CYS A 11 5.92 -16.88 27.54
N ARG A 12 6.63 -17.95 27.91
CA ARG A 12 6.05 -19.31 27.95
C ARG A 12 4.91 -19.43 28.97
N ALA A 13 5.10 -18.91 30.19
CA ALA A 13 4.11 -18.99 31.26
C ALA A 13 2.82 -18.21 30.93
N THR A 14 2.94 -17.09 30.22
CA THR A 14 1.81 -16.23 29.85
C THR A 14 1.20 -16.56 28.49
N GLY A 15 1.74 -17.54 27.76
CA GLY A 15 1.31 -17.87 26.40
C GLY A 15 1.63 -16.79 25.35
N ARG A 16 2.47 -15.82 25.69
CA ARG A 16 2.88 -14.75 24.76
C ARG A 16 3.98 -15.24 23.83
N ALA A 17 3.86 -14.98 22.53
CA ALA A 17 4.93 -15.22 21.59
C ALA A 17 6.16 -14.34 21.91
N GLN A 18 7.33 -14.98 22.14
CA GLN A 18 8.57 -14.28 22.48
C GLN A 18 8.95 -13.21 21.44
N ALA A 19 8.78 -13.49 20.15
CA ALA A 19 9.08 -12.52 19.08
C ALA A 19 8.27 -11.22 19.21
N SER A 20 7.01 -11.30 19.64
CA SER A 20 6.14 -10.14 19.85
C SER A 20 6.50 -9.38 21.12
N HIS A 21 7.07 -10.05 22.12
CA HIS A 21 7.64 -9.39 23.29
C HIS A 21 8.91 -8.63 22.88
N ASP A 22 9.85 -9.30 22.22
CA ASP A 22 11.15 -8.72 21.85
C ASP A 22 11.00 -7.54 20.87
N ARG A 23 10.08 -7.61 19.90
CA ARG A 23 9.78 -6.47 19.00
C ARG A 23 9.19 -5.26 19.74
N ARG A 24 8.34 -5.49 20.75
CA ARG A 24 7.66 -4.42 21.51
C ARG A 24 8.57 -3.78 22.54
N HIS A 25 9.42 -4.57 23.19
CA HIS A 25 10.36 -4.11 24.22
C HIS A 25 11.78 -3.95 23.67
N ARG A 26 11.89 -3.75 22.34
CA ARG A 26 13.18 -3.53 21.69
C ARG A 26 13.79 -2.24 22.23
N GLN A 27 14.91 -2.36 22.92
CA GLN A 27 15.72 -1.23 23.40
C GLN A 27 16.72 -0.74 22.35
N THR A 28 17.02 -1.58 21.34
CA THR A 28 17.85 -1.18 20.20
C THR A 28 17.14 -0.07 19.41
N PRO A 29 17.85 1.00 19.01
CA PRO A 29 17.30 2.03 18.15
C PRO A 29 16.63 1.45 16.90
N VAL A 30 15.55 2.09 16.46
CA VAL A 30 14.92 1.77 15.18
C VAL A 30 15.95 2.00 14.08
N PRO A 31 16.17 1.04 13.16
CA PRO A 31 17.04 1.26 12.00
C PRO A 31 16.60 2.51 11.25
N VAL A 32 17.55 3.35 10.85
CA VAL A 32 17.25 4.48 9.98
C VAL A 32 16.85 3.93 8.63
N TRP A 33 15.56 4.02 8.31
CA TRP A 33 15.07 3.66 6.98
C TRP A 33 15.41 4.81 6.03
N PRO A 34 15.94 4.52 4.83
CA PRO A 34 16.09 5.56 3.82
C PRO A 34 14.72 6.15 3.50
N VAL A 35 14.68 7.46 3.24
CA VAL A 35 13.46 8.11 2.77
C VAL A 35 13.02 7.43 1.48
N ARG A 36 11.83 6.83 1.50
CA ARG A 36 11.28 6.14 0.34
C ARG A 36 10.96 7.17 -0.74
N VAL A 37 11.79 7.23 -1.79
CA VAL A 37 11.49 8.05 -2.96
C VAL A 37 10.37 7.37 -3.75
N ARG A 38 9.34 8.14 -4.13
CA ARG A 38 8.25 7.63 -4.96
C ARG A 38 8.79 7.35 -6.36
N ARG A 39 8.82 6.08 -6.75
CA ARG A 39 9.12 5.66 -8.12
C ARG A 39 7.83 5.62 -8.94
N VAL A 40 7.89 6.20 -10.14
CA VAL A 40 6.82 6.09 -11.13
C VAL A 40 6.80 4.66 -11.67
N GLN A 41 5.60 4.11 -11.89
CA GLN A 41 5.46 2.78 -12.50
C GLN A 41 5.94 2.84 -13.95
N PRO A 42 6.66 1.82 -14.46
CA PRO A 42 7.15 1.84 -15.85
C PRO A 42 6.04 1.97 -16.91
N ARG A 43 4.82 1.53 -16.56
CA ARG A 43 3.62 1.62 -17.40
C ARG A 43 2.69 2.76 -17.00
N ALA A 44 3.16 3.71 -16.19
CA ALA A 44 2.36 4.88 -15.87
C ALA A 44 2.19 5.73 -17.11
N LEU A 45 0.98 6.21 -17.34
CA LEU A 45 0.72 7.23 -18.35
C LEU A 45 1.59 8.47 -18.08
N SER A 46 2.24 8.94 -19.13
CA SER A 46 2.85 10.25 -19.24
C SER A 46 1.81 11.35 -19.04
N GLU A 47 2.28 12.58 -18.82
CA GLU A 47 1.36 13.71 -18.61
C GLU A 47 0.51 14.00 -19.86
N ALA A 48 1.09 13.83 -21.05
CA ALA A 48 0.37 13.97 -22.31
C ALA A 48 -0.74 12.92 -22.45
N GLU A 49 -0.45 11.64 -22.15
CA GLU A 49 -1.45 10.57 -22.21
C GLU A 49 -2.57 10.80 -21.18
N ARG A 50 -2.24 11.29 -19.98
CA ARG A 50 -3.24 11.64 -18.96
C ARG A 50 -4.15 12.77 -19.41
N ALA A 51 -3.59 13.79 -20.08
CA ALA A 51 -4.37 14.89 -20.62
C ALA A 51 -5.35 14.39 -21.69
N THR A 52 -4.90 13.50 -22.59
CA THR A 52 -5.75 12.87 -23.61
C THR A 52 -6.89 12.07 -22.98
N VAL A 53 -6.58 11.19 -22.02
CA VAL A 53 -7.61 10.40 -21.32
C VAL A 53 -8.61 11.31 -20.59
N ARG A 54 -8.12 12.37 -19.93
CA ARG A 54 -9.01 13.32 -19.24
C ARG A 54 -9.94 14.05 -20.20
N ALA A 55 -9.43 14.48 -21.36
CA ALA A 55 -10.25 15.14 -22.38
C ALA A 55 -11.34 14.20 -22.91
N LEU A 56 -10.99 12.93 -23.17
CA LEU A 56 -11.94 11.89 -23.59
C LEU A 56 -13.04 11.67 -22.55
N LEU A 57 -12.66 11.46 -21.28
CA LEU A 57 -13.61 11.25 -20.18
C LEU A 57 -14.51 12.47 -19.92
N SER A 58 -14.06 13.67 -20.29
CA SER A 58 -14.83 14.90 -20.13
C SER A 58 -15.64 15.28 -21.39
N SER A 59 -15.65 14.43 -22.41
CA SER A 59 -16.38 14.70 -23.65
C SER A 59 -17.90 14.57 -23.45
N PRO A 60 -18.73 15.24 -24.27
CA PRO A 60 -20.18 15.23 -24.09
C PRO A 60 -20.83 13.84 -24.09
N GLY A 61 -20.25 12.86 -24.80
CA GLY A 61 -20.77 11.49 -24.84
C GLY A 61 -20.46 10.65 -23.60
N PHE A 62 -19.47 11.07 -22.81
CA PHE A 62 -18.92 10.28 -21.70
C PHE A 62 -19.00 10.98 -20.34
N VAL A 63 -19.28 12.29 -20.30
CA VAL A 63 -19.28 13.11 -19.08
C VAL A 63 -20.17 12.56 -17.95
N ASP A 64 -21.30 11.94 -18.30
CA ASP A 64 -22.25 11.37 -17.34
C ASP A 64 -22.09 9.85 -17.12
N LYS A 65 -21.10 9.22 -17.77
CA LYS A 65 -20.87 7.78 -17.68
C LYS A 65 -19.78 7.45 -16.67
N ALA A 66 -19.90 6.29 -16.03
CA ALA A 66 -18.85 5.78 -15.16
C ALA A 66 -17.61 5.40 -16.00
N PRO A 67 -16.37 5.62 -15.49
CA PRO A 67 -15.14 5.28 -16.21
C PRO A 67 -15.06 3.82 -16.69
N ALA A 68 -15.61 2.88 -15.92
CA ALA A 68 -15.63 1.47 -16.29
C ALA A 68 -16.53 1.20 -17.51
N THR A 69 -17.69 1.88 -17.61
CA THR A 69 -18.58 1.77 -18.77
C THR A 69 -17.92 2.31 -20.03
N ILE A 70 -17.30 3.49 -19.94
CA ILE A 70 -16.58 4.11 -21.05
C ILE A 70 -15.48 3.17 -21.55
N TYR A 71 -14.73 2.54 -20.65
CA TYR A 71 -13.70 1.57 -21.02
C TYR A 71 -14.25 0.37 -21.82
N HIS A 72 -15.39 -0.18 -21.41
CA HIS A 72 -16.02 -1.29 -22.14
C HIS A 72 -16.58 -0.87 -23.50
N GLU A 73 -17.25 0.28 -23.57
CA GLU A 73 -17.75 0.82 -24.84
C GLU A 73 -16.61 1.05 -25.85
N LEU A 74 -15.49 1.63 -25.40
CA LEU A 74 -14.32 1.85 -26.26
C LEU A 74 -13.69 0.52 -26.73
N LEU A 75 -13.62 -0.49 -25.87
CA LEU A 75 -13.16 -1.82 -26.27
C LEU A 75 -14.09 -2.46 -27.31
N ASP A 76 -15.41 -2.29 -27.16
CA ASP A 76 -16.40 -2.81 -28.11
C ASP A 76 -16.31 -2.09 -29.48
N GLU A 77 -15.90 -0.81 -29.48
CA GLU A 77 -15.59 -0.01 -30.69
C GLU A 77 -14.23 -0.37 -31.33
N GLY A 78 -13.41 -1.20 -30.66
CA GLY A 78 -12.10 -1.64 -31.15
C GLY A 78 -10.97 -0.64 -30.90
N VAL A 79 -11.14 0.27 -29.95
CA VAL A 79 -10.12 1.22 -29.47
C VAL A 79 -9.29 0.63 -28.34
#